data_AF-A0A1H0W5J7-F1
#
_entry.id   AF-A0A1H0W5J7-F1
#
_cell.length_a   1.000
_cell.length_b   1.000
_cell.length_c   1.000
_cell.angle_alpha   90.00
_cell.angle_beta   90.00
_cell.angle_gamma   90.00
#
_symmetry.space_group_name_H-M   'P 1'
#
loop_
_entity.id
_entity.type
_entity.pdbx_description
1 polymer ?
#
loop_
_entity_poly.entity_id
_entity_poly.type
_entity_poly.pdbx_seq_one_letter_code
_entity_poly.pdbx_strand_id
1 'polypeptide(L)' 'MYFESLLDAIFGPREILHVMECSVCGFNEVYYIDAETNVQIGRACQGCNFVQRFDVPKANNF' A
#
# COMPACT_ATOMS: atom_id res chain seq x y z
N MET A 1 -5.91 14.36 6.43
CA MET A 1 -4.64 14.40 7.19
C MET A 1 -4.36 13.11 7.98
N TYR A 2 -5.35 12.39 8.53
CA TYR A 2 -5.08 11.12 9.25
C TYR A 2 -4.64 9.94 8.38
N PHE A 3 -5.15 9.86 7.16
CA PHE A 3 -4.89 8.72 6.28
C PHE A 3 -3.42 8.65 5.82
N GLU A 4 -2.83 9.79 5.41
CA GLU A 4 -1.42 9.83 5.03
C GLU A 4 -0.48 9.41 6.18
N SER A 5 -0.76 9.85 7.42
CA SER A 5 0.03 9.42 8.58
C SER A 5 -0.11 7.92 8.86
N LEU A 6 -1.28 7.32 8.59
CA LEU A 6 -1.47 5.88 8.69
C LEU A 6 -0.66 5.14 7.62
N LEU A 7 -0.65 5.66 6.39
CA LEU A 7 0.16 5.10 5.31
C LEU A 7 1.67 5.20 5.64
N ASP A 8 2.13 6.33 6.18
CA ASP A 8 3.52 6.50 6.61
C ASP A 8 3.91 5.50 7.70
N ALA A 9 3.03 5.26 8.67
CA ALA A 9 3.27 4.31 9.75
C ALA A 9 3.31 2.84 9.27
N ILE A 10 2.53 2.47 8.25
CA ILE A 10 2.41 1.09 7.77
C ILE A 10 3.43 0.77 6.67
N PHE A 11 3.61 1.69 5.72
CA PHE A 11 4.40 1.49 4.50
C PHE A 11 5.74 2.21 4.53
N GLY A 12 5.87 3.34 5.23
CA GLY A 12 7.05 4.20 5.12
C GLY A 12 7.17 4.84 3.72
N PRO A 13 8.41 5.11 3.25
CA PRO A 13 8.68 5.63 1.91
C PRO A 13 8.10 4.70 0.83
N ARG A 14 7.31 5.27 -0.08
CA ARG A 14 6.53 4.49 -1.05
C ARG A 14 6.30 5.29 -2.31
N GLU A 15 6.11 4.59 -3.41
CA GLU A 15 5.65 5.16 -4.68
C GLU A 15 4.34 4.50 -5.12
N ILE A 16 3.56 5.22 -5.93
CA ILE A 16 2.31 4.69 -6.48
C ILE A 16 2.67 3.78 -7.65
N LEU A 17 2.25 2.51 -7.57
CA LEU A 17 2.39 1.55 -8.65
C LEU A 17 1.24 1.67 -9.65
N HIS A 18 0.00 1.63 -9.16
CA HIS A 18 -1.20 1.83 -9.95
C HIS A 18 -2.40 2.19 -9.07
N VAL A 19 -3.46 2.68 -9.71
CA VAL A 19 -4.72 3.04 -9.07
C VAL A 19 -5.86 2.33 -9.78
N MET A 20 -6.78 1.75 -9.01
CA MET A 20 -7.98 1.09 -9.51
C MET A 20 -9.20 1.43 -8.66
N GLU A 21 -10.38 1.01 -9.10
CA GLU A 21 -11.62 1.20 -8.34
C GLU A 21 -11.70 0.20 -7.18
N CYS A 22 -11.92 0.70 -5.98
CA CYS A 22 -12.09 -0.09 -4.77
C CYS A 22 -13.42 -0.85 -4.84
N SER A 23 -13.34 -2.19 -4.81
CA SER A 23 -14.53 -3.06 -4.86
C SER A 23 -15.48 -2.92 -3.68
N VAL A 24 -15.07 -2.23 -2.60
CA VAL A 24 -15.88 -2.03 -1.39
C VAL A 24 -16.69 -0.74 -1.45
N CYS A 25 -16.11 0.35 -1.97
CA CYS A 25 -16.72 1.69 -1.88
C CYS A 25 -16.72 2.48 -3.19
N GLY A 26 -16.17 1.95 -4.28
CA GLY A 26 -16.11 2.63 -5.58
C GLY A 26 -15.10 3.78 -5.66
N PHE A 27 -14.34 4.04 -4.59
CA PHE A 27 -13.30 5.08 -4.58
C PHE A 27 -11.95 4.55 -5.10
N ASN A 28 -10.91 5.38 -5.10
CA ASN A 28 -9.57 4.95 -5.53
C ASN A 28 -8.94 3.99 -4.51
N GLU A 29 -8.63 2.78 -4.96
CA GLU A 29 -7.70 1.85 -4.32
C GLU A 29 -6.32 1.99 -4.98
N VAL A 30 -5.34 2.37 -4.18
CA VAL A 30 -3.98 2.67 -4.64
C VAL A 30 -3.07 1.54 -4.20
N TYR A 31 -2.28 1.00 -5.14
CA TYR A 31 -1.26 0.00 -4.89
C TYR A 31 0.10 0.69 -4.80
N TYR A 32 0.91 0.29 -3.82
CA TYR A 32 2.19 0.93 -3.51
C TYR A 32 3.35 -0.05 -3.67
N ILE A 33 4.48 0.50 -4.12
CA ILE A 33 5.79 -0.14 -4.09
C ILE A 33 6.70 0.59 -3.11
N ASP A 34 7.65 -0.14 -2.54
CA ASP A 34 8.76 0.41 -1.78
C ASP A 34 9.69 1.20 -2.72
N ALA A 35 10.02 2.43 -2.33
CA ALA A 35 10.76 3.37 -3.20
C ALA A 35 12.21 2.93 -3.47
N GLU A 36 12.80 2.07 -2.63
CA GLU A 36 14.19 1.63 -2.77
C GLU A 36 14.28 0.30 -3.53
N THR A 37 13.40 -0.64 -3.20
CA THR A 37 13.44 -2.02 -3.69
C THR A 37 12.52 -2.27 -4.88
N ASN A 38 11.59 -1.35 -5.19
CA ASN A 38 10.53 -1.51 -6.18
C ASN A 38 9.60 -2.72 -5.94
N VAL A 39 9.61 -3.28 -4.74
CA VAL A 39 8.75 -4.41 -4.36
C VAL A 39 7.37 -3.89 -3.97
N GLN A 40 6.31 -4.56 -4.41
CA GLN A 40 4.94 -4.23 -4.01
C GLN A 40 4.75 -4.50 -2.52
N ILE A 41 4.40 -3.45 -1.77
CA ILE A 41 4.33 -3.48 -0.29
C ILE A 41 2.91 -3.44 0.26
N GLY A 42 1.93 -3.02 -0.54
CA GLY A 42 0.57 -2.95 -0.07
C GLY A 42 -0.40 -2.23 -0.99
N ARG A 43 -1.62 -2.10 -0.50
CA ARG A 43 -2.67 -1.29 -1.10
C ARG A 43 -3.47 -0.54 -0.04
N ALA A 44 -4.09 0.56 -0.43
CA ALA A 44 -4.94 1.32 0.47
C ALA A 44 -6.06 2.06 -0.27
N CYS A 45 -7.17 2.29 0.41
CA CYS A 45 -8.28 3.10 -0.09
C CYS A 45 -8.68 4.13 0.96
N GLN A 46 -8.57 5.41 0.60
CA GLN A 46 -8.92 6.52 1.49
C GLN A 46 -10.45 6.60 1.73
N GLY A 47 -11.25 6.15 0.76
CA GLY A 47 -12.72 6.22 0.85
C GLY A 47 -13.28 5.37 1.98
N CYS A 48 -12.80 4.13 2.13
CA CYS A 48 -13.20 3.23 3.21
C CYS A 48 -12.18 3.15 4.36
N ASN A 49 -11.12 3.96 4.34
CA ASN A 49 -9.99 3.93 5.29
C ASN A 49 -9.33 2.54 5.43
N PHE A 50 -9.30 1.78 4.34
CA PHE A 50 -8.68 0.46 4.31
C PHE A 50 -7.19 0.59 3.99
N VAL A 51 -6.35 -0.17 4.72
CA VAL A 51 -4.91 -0.31 4.44
C VAL A 51 -4.52 -1.78 4.62
N GLN A 52 -3.81 -2.33 3.65
CA GLN A 52 -3.28 -3.69 3.70
C GLN A 52 -1.81 -3.71 3.29
N ARG A 53 -0.97 -4.24 4.18
CA ARG A 53 0.43 -4.57 3.87
C ARG A 53 0.52 -5.98 3.31
N PHE A 54 1.36 -6.16 2.30
CA PHE A 54 1.70 -7.47 1.76
C PHE A 54 2.97 -7.98 2.43
N ASP A 55 3.00 -9.28 2.70
CA ASP A 55 4.21 -9.92 3.18
C ASP A 55 5.24 -9.95 2.05
N VAL A 56 6.39 -9.35 2.30
CA VAL A 56 7.55 -9.54 1.43
C VAL A 56 8.06 -10.96 1.71
N PRO A 57 8.25 -11.82 0.68
CA PRO A 57 8.85 -13.12 0.90
C PRO A 57 10.18 -12.92 1.62
N LYS A 58 10.29 -13.42 2.85
CA LYS A 58 11.58 -13.48 3.53
C LYS A 58 12.46 -14.32 2.62
N ALA A 59 13.62 -13.80 2.21
CA ALA A 59 14.62 -14.61 1.57
C ALA A 59 14.88 -15.80 2.50
N ASN A 60 14.42 -16.98 2.10
CA ASN A 60 14.70 -18.21 2.83
C ASN A 60 16.22 -18.34 2.80
N ASN A 61 16.88 -18.16 3.94
CA ASN A 61 18.25 -18.62 4.09
C ASN A 61 18.21 -20.14 3.90
N PHE A 62 19.00 -20.60 2.93
CA PHE A 62 19.18 -21.97 2.45
C PHE A 62 19.13 -23.05 3.53
#